data_AF-G0QFY7-F1
#
_entry.id   AF-G0QFY7-F1
#
_cell.length_a   1.000
_cell.length_b   1.000
_cell.length_c   1.000
_cell.angle_alpha   90.00
_cell.angle_beta   90.00
_cell.angle_gamma   90.00
#
_symmetry.space_group_name_H-M   'P 1'
#
loop_
_entity.id
_entity.type
_entity.pdbx_description
1 polymer ?
#
loop_
_entity_poly.entity_id
_entity_poly.type
_entity_poly.pdbx_seq_one_letter_code
_entity_poly.pdbx_strand_id
1 'polypeptide(L)'
;MSLKRLTEVLRNLSWLKRVHIFAFALLSIEIAWNPSDLPTRAFEKFLVFFIFPLLFVKAHGRQLGLSFNRDVVINTISLCIVVLPFYALAGSIPIMRSFYPIGDVPLEFMPFAIHQFYQFFLALGNEVYYRGILCVWIRDIGVKSIFVSPVIYAYRHIGKPSPEFIGSAPADIVFGWFDYKSKSIIPSVVAHWVGMML
;
A
#
# COMPACT_ATOMS: atom_id res chain seq x y z
N MET A 1 10.45 29.06 -15.27
CA MET A 1 11.62 28.15 -15.22
C MET A 1 11.58 27.25 -16.47
N SER A 2 12.65 27.17 -17.26
CA SER A 2 12.66 26.34 -18.48
C SER A 2 12.57 24.85 -18.16
N LEU A 3 11.81 24.07 -18.96
CA LEU A 3 11.71 22.61 -18.89
C LEU A 3 13.08 21.93 -18.82
N LYS A 4 14.07 22.42 -19.57
CA LYS A 4 15.45 21.90 -19.56
C LYS A 4 16.12 22.05 -18.20
N ARG A 5 15.98 23.22 -17.57
CA ARG A 5 16.53 23.50 -16.23
C ARG A 5 15.87 22.65 -15.16
N LEU A 6 14.56 22.40 -15.30
CA LEU A 6 13.80 21.54 -14.39
C LEU A 6 14.27 20.08 -14.49
N THR A 7 14.49 19.58 -15.71
CA THR A 7 15.04 18.22 -15.91
C THR A 7 16.45 18.04 -15.36
N GLU A 8 17.30 19.06 -15.48
CA GLU A 8 18.68 19.03 -14.97
C GLU A 8 18.73 19.01 -13.44
N VAL A 9 17.92 19.85 -12.78
CA VAL A 9 17.79 19.85 -11.32
C VAL A 9 17.32 18.50 -10.81
N LEU A 10 16.27 17.92 -11.43
CA LEU A 10 15.77 16.59 -11.05
C LEU A 10 16.82 15.49 -11.24
N ARG A 11 17.65 15.58 -12.28
CA ARG A 11 18.75 14.64 -12.54
C ARG A 11 19.88 14.72 -11.51
N ASN A 12 20.02 15.83 -10.79
CA ASN A 12 21.05 15.98 -9.75
C ASN A 12 20.55 15.58 -8.35
N LEU A 13 19.27 15.24 -8.19
CA LEU A 13 18.74 14.79 -6.91
C LEU A 13 19.16 13.35 -6.60
N SER A 14 19.46 13.10 -5.32
CA SER A 14 19.64 11.73 -4.80
C SER A 14 18.36 10.92 -4.97
N TRP A 15 18.50 9.59 -5.05
CA TRP A 15 17.37 8.67 -5.18
C TRP A 15 16.29 8.91 -4.11
N LEU A 16 16.70 9.06 -2.85
CA LEU A 16 15.80 9.34 -1.74
C LEU A 16 14.92 10.58 -2.00
N LYS A 17 15.53 11.69 -2.45
CA LYS A 17 14.79 12.94 -2.73
C LYS A 17 13.81 12.77 -3.89
N ARG A 18 14.20 12.07 -4.96
CA ARG A 18 13.31 11.79 -6.09
C ARG A 18 12.10 10.97 -5.67
N VAL A 19 12.33 9.92 -4.87
CA VAL A 19 11.26 9.06 -4.36
C VAL A 19 10.29 9.85 -3.50
N HIS A 20 10.75 10.73 -2.61
CA HIS A 20 9.86 11.55 -1.78
C HIS A 20 9.06 12.57 -2.59
N ILE A 21 9.67 13.23 -3.58
CA ILE A 21 8.96 14.14 -4.49
C ILE A 21 7.88 13.37 -5.26
N PHE A 22 8.22 12.18 -5.76
CA PHE A 22 7.27 11.32 -6.46
C PHE A 22 6.14 10.85 -5.53
N ALA A 23 6.45 10.41 -4.31
CA ALA A 23 5.47 10.01 -3.30
C ALA A 23 4.53 11.16 -2.93
N PHE A 24 5.06 12.38 -2.79
CA PHE A 24 4.29 13.58 -2.50
C PHE A 24 3.33 13.92 -3.65
N ALA A 25 3.79 13.79 -4.91
CA ALA A 25 2.96 14.01 -6.08
C ALA A 25 1.79 13.02 -6.15
N LEU A 26 2.05 11.73 -5.92
CA LEU A 26 0.99 10.71 -5.90
C LEU A 26 -0.02 10.93 -4.76
N LEU A 27 0.47 11.25 -3.56
CA LEU A 27 -0.40 11.57 -2.42
C LEU A 27 -1.28 12.79 -2.71
N SER A 28 -0.72 13.81 -3.36
CA SER A 28 -1.46 15.01 -3.74
C SER A 28 -2.58 14.69 -4.74
N ILE A 29 -2.33 13.79 -5.71
CA ILE A 29 -3.34 13.33 -6.66
C ILE A 29 -4.49 12.62 -5.93
N GLU A 30 -4.17 11.70 -5.02
CA GLU A 30 -5.20 10.95 -4.27
C GLU A 30 -5.99 11.83 -3.28
N ILE A 31 -5.36 12.87 -2.71
CA ILE A 31 -6.09 13.85 -1.89
C ILE A 31 -7.05 14.67 -2.76
N ALA A 32 -6.63 15.05 -3.97
CA ALA A 32 -7.45 15.82 -4.91
C ALA A 32 -8.56 14.98 -5.57
N TRP A 33 -8.34 13.68 -5.71
CA TRP A 33 -9.23 12.75 -6.39
C TRP A 33 -9.34 11.44 -5.61
N ASN A 34 -10.43 11.30 -4.86
CA ASN A 34 -10.74 10.11 -4.07
C ASN A 34 -12.17 9.63 -4.39
N PRO A 35 -12.34 8.81 -5.45
CA PRO A 35 -13.64 8.30 -5.86
C PRO A 35 -14.30 7.53 -4.71
N SER A 36 -15.63 7.52 -4.66
CA SER A 36 -16.37 6.81 -3.61
C SER A 36 -16.66 5.36 -3.98
N ASP A 37 -16.80 5.03 -5.27
CA ASP A 37 -17.14 3.69 -5.73
C ASP A 37 -15.90 2.79 -5.88
N LEU A 38 -16.09 1.50 -5.57
CA LEU A 38 -15.01 0.52 -5.57
C LEU A 38 -14.33 0.35 -6.94
N PRO A 39 -15.05 0.21 -8.07
CA PRO A 39 -14.42 0.04 -9.39
C PRO A 39 -13.53 1.21 -9.79
N THR A 40 -14.00 2.45 -9.62
CA THR A 40 -13.22 3.65 -9.99
C THR A 40 -11.99 3.81 -9.11
N ARG A 41 -12.10 3.57 -7.80
CA ARG A 41 -10.95 3.55 -6.89
C ARG A 41 -9.94 2.47 -7.26
N ALA A 42 -10.40 1.26 -7.59
CA ALA A 42 -9.52 0.16 -8.00
C ALA A 42 -8.77 0.52 -9.30
N PHE A 43 -9.45 1.14 -10.26
CA PHE A 43 -8.84 1.61 -11.50
C PHE A 43 -7.82 2.74 -11.27
N GLU A 44 -8.15 3.72 -10.42
CA GLU A 44 -7.23 4.76 -9.98
C GLU A 44 -5.98 4.15 -9.33
N LYS A 45 -6.15 3.21 -8.40
CA LYS A 45 -5.05 2.52 -7.73
C LYS A 45 -4.18 1.74 -8.70
N PHE A 46 -4.78 1.07 -9.68
CA PHE A 46 -4.01 0.40 -10.72
C PHE A 46 -3.20 1.38 -11.57
N LEU A 47 -3.82 2.43 -12.11
CA LEU A 47 -3.12 3.35 -13.00
C LEU A 47 -2.11 4.25 -12.27
N VAL A 48 -2.57 4.96 -11.25
CA VAL A 48 -1.80 6.01 -10.56
C VAL A 48 -0.83 5.40 -9.56
N PHE A 49 -1.21 4.32 -8.88
CA PHE A 49 -0.43 3.75 -7.78
C PHE A 49 0.26 2.43 -8.12
N PHE A 50 0.07 1.87 -9.31
CA PHE A 50 0.86 0.73 -9.77
C PHE A 50 1.59 1.01 -11.09
N ILE A 51 0.87 1.40 -12.16
CA ILE A 51 1.48 1.64 -13.47
C ILE A 51 2.49 2.79 -13.44
N PHE A 52 2.12 3.95 -12.88
CA PHE A 52 3.05 5.09 -12.79
C PHE A 52 4.29 4.79 -11.93
N PRO A 53 4.17 4.22 -10.72
CA PRO A 53 5.31 3.74 -9.94
C PRO A 53 6.19 2.75 -10.69
N LEU A 54 5.60 1.80 -11.43
CA LEU A 54 6.34 0.82 -12.23
C LEU A 54 7.15 1.49 -13.34
N LEU A 55 6.54 2.44 -14.06
CA LEU A 55 7.24 3.23 -15.08
C LEU A 55 8.36 4.08 -14.47
N PHE A 56 8.10 4.70 -13.31
CA PHE A 56 9.07 5.52 -12.60
C PHE A 56 10.32 4.73 -12.21
N VAL A 57 10.18 3.56 -11.57
CA VAL A 57 11.36 2.75 -11.19
C VAL A 57 12.10 2.20 -12.40
N LYS A 58 11.37 1.76 -13.44
CA LYS A 58 11.99 1.26 -14.68
C LYS A 58 12.82 2.36 -15.37
N ALA A 59 12.31 3.58 -15.45
CA ALA A 59 13.02 4.72 -16.01
C ALA A 59 14.30 5.08 -15.24
N HIS A 60 14.43 4.63 -13.98
CA HIS A 60 15.59 4.84 -13.13
C HIS A 60 16.46 3.57 -12.97
N GLY A 61 16.21 2.50 -13.73
CA GLY A 61 16.96 1.24 -13.63
C GLY A 61 16.77 0.52 -12.28
N ARG A 62 15.66 0.79 -11.60
CA ARG A 62 15.30 0.21 -10.29
C ARG A 62 14.15 -0.78 -10.46
N GLN A 63 13.93 -1.60 -9.44
CA GLN A 63 12.86 -2.59 -9.40
C GLN A 63 11.71 -2.10 -8.51
N LEU A 64 10.48 -2.53 -8.82
CA LEU A 64 9.29 -2.18 -8.02
C LEU A 64 9.34 -2.80 -6.61
N GLY A 65 10.08 -3.91 -6.44
CA GLY A 65 10.01 -4.74 -5.25
C GLY A 65 9.04 -5.92 -5.42
N LEU A 66 8.97 -6.51 -6.61
CA LEU A 66 8.18 -7.72 -6.89
C LEU A 66 9.14 -8.90 -7.11
N SER A 67 9.78 -9.36 -6.05
CA SER A 67 10.61 -10.57 -6.09
C SER A 67 9.85 -11.75 -5.50
N PHE A 68 10.00 -12.92 -6.10
CA PHE A 68 9.44 -14.17 -5.60
C PHE A 68 10.57 -15.15 -5.28
N ASN A 69 10.71 -15.52 -4.01
CA ASN A 69 11.67 -16.51 -3.54
C ASN A 69 11.19 -17.11 -2.20
N ARG A 70 11.94 -18.06 -1.66
CA ARG A 70 11.59 -18.73 -0.39
C ARG A 70 11.43 -17.76 0.77
N ASP A 71 12.31 -16.77 0.89
CA ASP A 71 12.24 -15.79 1.98
C ASP A 71 10.98 -14.93 1.87
N VAL A 72 10.60 -14.52 0.66
CA VAL A 72 9.34 -13.79 0.42
C VAL A 72 8.15 -14.62 0.85
N VAL A 73 8.09 -15.90 0.46
CA VAL A 73 6.99 -16.80 0.86
C VAL A 73 6.91 -16.95 2.38
N ILE A 74 8.05 -17.16 3.06
CA ILE A 74 8.10 -17.27 4.51
C ILE A 74 7.61 -15.97 5.17
N ASN A 75 8.05 -14.81 4.69
CA ASN A 75 7.62 -13.53 5.22
C ASN A 75 6.13 -13.26 4.94
N THR A 76 5.60 -13.65 3.78
CA THR A 76 4.16 -13.59 3.47
C THR A 76 3.35 -14.41 4.46
N ILE A 77 3.71 -15.69 4.64
CA ILE A 77 2.99 -16.58 5.58
C ILE A 77 3.08 -16.03 7.01
N SER A 78 4.28 -15.61 7.43
CA SER A 78 4.50 -15.08 8.78
C SER A 78 3.69 -13.80 9.02
N LEU A 79 3.67 -12.88 8.04
CA LEU A 79 2.85 -11.67 8.14
C LEU A 79 1.37 -12.04 8.23
N CYS A 80 0.87 -12.93 7.39
CA CYS A 80 -0.52 -13.40 7.44
C CYS A 80 -0.87 -13.98 8.82
N ILE A 81 -0.02 -14.85 9.38
CA ILE A 81 -0.24 -15.43 10.72
C ILE A 81 -0.33 -14.32 11.78
N VAL A 82 0.49 -13.27 11.67
CA VAL A 82 0.47 -12.14 12.60
C VAL A 82 -0.79 -11.29 12.42
N VAL A 83 -1.17 -10.93 11.20
CA VAL A 83 -2.16 -9.86 10.97
C VAL A 83 -3.58 -10.34 10.76
N LEU A 84 -3.79 -11.52 10.17
CA LEU A 84 -5.14 -12.04 9.90
C LEU A 84 -6.01 -12.23 11.16
N PRO A 85 -5.46 -12.64 12.32
CA PRO A 85 -6.24 -12.65 13.57
C PRO A 85 -6.79 -11.27 13.94
N PHE A 86 -6.04 -10.18 13.68
CA PHE A 86 -6.52 -8.82 13.95
C PHE A 86 -7.62 -8.40 12.97
N TYR A 87 -7.54 -8.80 11.69
CA TYR A 87 -8.62 -8.59 10.73
C TYR A 87 -9.90 -9.31 11.16
N ALA A 88 -9.81 -10.60 11.51
CA ALA A 88 -10.97 -11.37 11.97
C ALA A 88 -11.58 -10.79 13.27
N LEU A 89 -10.74 -10.37 14.22
CA LEU A 89 -11.20 -9.68 15.42
C LEU A 89 -11.86 -8.35 15.09
N ALA A 90 -11.27 -7.54 14.20
CA ALA A 90 -11.83 -6.28 13.77
C ALA A 90 -13.21 -6.45 13.10
N GLY A 91 -13.35 -7.44 12.21
CA GLY A 91 -14.63 -7.81 11.59
C GLY A 91 -15.71 -8.24 12.59
N SER A 92 -15.32 -8.59 13.82
CA SER A 92 -16.24 -8.95 14.91
C SER A 92 -16.70 -7.73 15.74
N ILE A 93 -16.05 -6.56 15.60
CA ILE A 93 -16.35 -5.35 16.39
C ILE A 93 -17.56 -4.62 15.78
N PRO A 94 -18.60 -4.27 16.57
CA PRO A 94 -19.80 -3.61 16.05
C PRO A 94 -19.52 -2.31 15.27
N ILE A 95 -18.63 -1.44 15.78
CA ILE A 95 -18.30 -0.17 15.11
C ILE A 95 -17.59 -0.38 13.76
N MET A 96 -16.83 -1.47 13.62
CA MET A 96 -16.18 -1.83 12.35
C MET A 96 -17.24 -2.31 11.35
N ARG A 97 -18.14 -3.21 11.78
CA ARG A 97 -19.22 -3.74 10.94
C ARG A 97 -20.22 -2.69 10.47
N SER A 98 -20.49 -1.68 11.30
CA SER A 98 -21.34 -0.56 10.90
C SER A 98 -20.65 0.36 9.88
N PHE A 99 -19.32 0.46 9.94
CA PHE A 99 -18.54 1.28 9.01
C PHE A 99 -18.24 0.56 7.69
N TYR A 100 -18.07 -0.77 7.76
CA TYR A 100 -17.85 -1.68 6.63
C TYR A 100 -18.94 -2.75 6.62
N PRO A 101 -20.13 -2.47 6.04
CA PRO A 101 -21.24 -3.40 6.06
C PRO A 101 -20.91 -4.66 5.24
N ILE A 102 -20.67 -5.78 5.93
CA ILE A 102 -20.41 -7.09 5.29
C ILE A 102 -21.63 -7.55 4.46
N GLY A 103 -22.83 -7.07 4.79
CA GLY A 103 -24.06 -7.38 4.05
C GLY A 103 -24.07 -6.91 2.59
N ASP A 104 -23.16 -6.00 2.22
CA ASP A 104 -22.99 -5.53 0.85
C ASP A 104 -21.99 -6.38 0.05
N VAL A 105 -21.37 -7.39 0.67
CA VAL A 105 -20.47 -8.33 0.00
C VAL A 105 -21.30 -9.40 -0.70
N PRO A 106 -21.18 -9.56 -2.03
CA PRO A 106 -21.93 -10.56 -2.75
C PRO A 106 -21.55 -11.98 -2.30
N LEU A 107 -22.54 -12.84 -2.06
CA LEU A 107 -22.31 -14.26 -1.71
C LEU A 107 -22.24 -15.18 -2.94
N GLU A 108 -22.73 -14.70 -4.08
CA GLU A 108 -22.62 -15.41 -5.35
C GLU A 108 -21.17 -15.39 -5.86
N PHE A 109 -20.70 -16.52 -6.39
CA PHE A 109 -19.30 -16.70 -6.80
C PHE A 109 -18.80 -15.60 -7.74
N MET A 110 -19.54 -15.28 -8.81
CA MET A 110 -19.06 -14.33 -9.83
C MET A 110 -19.06 -12.88 -9.30
N PRO A 111 -20.15 -12.35 -8.72
CA PRO A 111 -20.13 -11.07 -8.04
C PRO A 111 -19.06 -10.94 -6.95
N PHE A 112 -18.84 -12.00 -6.16
CA PHE A 112 -17.78 -12.03 -5.15
C PHE A 112 -16.39 -11.94 -5.78
N ALA A 113 -16.12 -12.73 -6.83
CA ALA A 113 -14.85 -12.73 -7.53
C ALA A 113 -14.54 -11.35 -8.15
N ILE A 114 -15.53 -10.68 -8.73
CA ILE A 114 -15.40 -9.31 -9.26
C ILE A 114 -15.09 -8.32 -8.13
N HIS A 115 -15.80 -8.42 -7.01
CA HIS A 115 -15.53 -7.59 -5.84
C HIS A 115 -14.09 -7.77 -5.33
N GLN A 116 -13.64 -9.01 -5.21
CA GLN A 116 -12.28 -9.37 -4.78
C GLN A 116 -11.20 -8.91 -5.76
N PHE A 117 -11.50 -8.93 -7.07
CA PHE A 117 -10.61 -8.40 -8.08
C PHE A 117 -10.38 -6.88 -7.90
N TYR A 118 -11.42 -6.11 -7.60
CA TYR A 118 -11.27 -4.69 -7.30
C TYR A 118 -10.53 -4.45 -5.98
N GLN A 119 -10.85 -5.21 -4.93
CA GLN A 119 -10.13 -5.13 -3.65
C GLN A 119 -8.64 -5.45 -3.81
N PHE A 120 -8.28 -6.41 -4.66
CA PHE A 120 -6.88 -6.72 -4.97
C PHE A 120 -6.13 -5.48 -5.49
N PHE A 121 -6.70 -4.71 -6.41
CA PHE A 121 -6.05 -3.49 -6.90
C PHE A 121 -6.00 -2.37 -5.87
N LEU A 122 -6.99 -2.29 -4.96
CA LEU A 122 -6.90 -1.38 -3.82
C LEU A 122 -5.71 -1.73 -2.92
N ALA A 123 -5.57 -2.99 -2.53
CA ALA A 123 -4.42 -3.47 -1.75
C ALA A 123 -3.12 -3.21 -2.51
N LEU A 124 -3.02 -3.66 -3.76
CA LEU A 124 -1.82 -3.52 -4.58
C LEU A 124 -1.36 -2.06 -4.67
N GLY A 125 -2.25 -1.12 -5.00
CA GLY A 125 -1.89 0.30 -5.10
C GLY A 125 -1.46 0.89 -3.76
N ASN A 126 -2.16 0.55 -2.68
CA ASN A 126 -1.78 1.00 -1.33
C ASN A 126 -0.40 0.46 -0.94
N GLU A 127 -0.13 -0.82 -1.15
CA GLU A 127 1.13 -1.45 -0.78
C GLU A 127 2.28 -1.00 -1.66
N VAL A 128 2.06 -0.72 -2.95
CA VAL A 128 3.08 -0.07 -3.78
C VAL A 128 3.44 1.29 -3.19
N TYR A 129 2.47 2.09 -2.77
CA TYR A 129 2.75 3.40 -2.19
C TYR A 129 3.52 3.30 -0.87
N TYR A 130 2.97 2.61 0.12
CA TYR A 130 3.58 2.61 1.45
C TYR A 130 4.79 1.67 1.55
N ARG A 131 4.68 0.46 1.01
CA ARG A 131 5.72 -0.58 1.18
C ARG A 131 6.73 -0.54 0.05
N GLY A 132 6.30 -0.20 -1.15
CA GLY A 132 7.21 0.06 -2.27
C GLY A 132 7.94 1.39 -2.08
N ILE A 133 7.25 2.50 -2.38
CA ILE A 133 7.82 3.84 -2.49
C ILE A 133 8.41 4.30 -1.15
N LEU A 134 7.64 4.19 -0.06
CA LEU A 134 8.04 4.72 1.25
C LEU A 134 8.83 3.73 2.12
N CYS A 135 9.11 2.50 1.66
CA CYS A 135 9.93 1.54 2.41
C CYS A 135 10.98 0.85 1.53
N VAL A 136 10.60 -0.11 0.68
CA VAL A 136 11.51 -0.98 -0.08
C VAL A 136 12.41 -0.17 -1.02
N TRP A 137 11.90 0.86 -1.68
CA TRP A 137 12.67 1.67 -2.62
C TRP A 137 13.74 2.49 -1.91
N ILE A 138 13.48 2.90 -0.66
CA ILE A 138 14.39 3.74 0.13
C ILE A 138 15.15 2.94 1.19
N ARG A 139 15.11 1.60 1.15
CA ARG A 139 15.77 0.70 2.11
C ARG A 139 17.27 0.93 2.30
N ASP A 140 17.91 1.66 1.38
CA ASP A 140 19.32 2.03 1.47
C ASP A 140 19.62 2.89 2.72
N ILE A 141 18.61 3.50 3.34
CA ILE A 141 18.73 4.18 4.65
C ILE A 141 18.67 3.22 5.85
N GLY A 142 18.61 1.91 5.59
CA GLY A 142 18.51 0.84 6.58
C GLY A 142 17.10 0.68 7.15
N VAL A 143 17.01 0.04 8.32
CA VAL A 143 15.74 -0.25 9.06
C VAL A 143 14.89 1.00 9.29
N LYS A 144 15.50 2.20 9.25
CA LYS A 144 14.80 3.49 9.35
C LYS A 144 13.72 3.67 8.27
N SER A 145 13.82 3.02 7.11
CA SER A 145 12.80 3.11 6.05
C SER A 145 11.42 2.65 6.51
N ILE A 146 11.34 1.72 7.46
CA ILE A 146 10.08 1.20 8.01
C ILE A 146 9.30 2.30 8.76
N PHE A 147 9.98 3.35 9.23
CA PHE A 147 9.38 4.43 10.00
C PHE A 147 9.01 5.66 9.17
N VAL A 148 9.10 5.60 7.83
CA VAL A 148 8.80 6.74 6.95
C VAL A 148 7.30 6.89 6.71
N SER A 149 6.58 5.78 6.51
CA SER A 149 5.14 5.77 6.22
C SER A 149 4.17 5.86 7.40
N PRO A 150 4.48 5.48 8.67
CA PRO A 150 3.43 5.31 9.69
C PRO A 150 2.58 6.55 9.98
N VAL A 151 3.19 7.74 9.94
CA VAL A 151 2.45 9.01 10.15
C VAL A 151 1.49 9.29 9.00
N ILE A 152 1.94 9.09 7.76
CA ILE A 152 1.10 9.28 6.56
C ILE A 152 -0.01 8.24 6.54
N TYR A 153 0.31 6.99 6.89
CA TYR A 153 -0.64 5.90 6.97
C TYR A 153 -1.73 6.18 8.01
N ALA A 154 -1.36 6.62 9.21
CA ALA A 154 -2.33 6.98 10.25
C ALA A 154 -3.19 8.20 9.88
N TYR A 155 -2.59 9.21 9.25
CA TYR A 155 -3.34 10.35 8.72
C TYR A 155 -4.45 9.91 7.75
N ARG A 156 -4.18 8.91 6.90
CA ARG A 156 -5.14 8.34 5.96
C ARG A 156 -6.23 7.48 6.62
N HIS A 157 -6.10 7.20 7.92
CA HIS A 157 -7.09 6.51 8.73
C HIS A 157 -7.90 7.47 9.62
N ILE A 158 -7.69 8.80 9.53
CA ILE A 158 -8.55 9.77 10.19
C ILE A 158 -9.99 9.63 9.66
N GLY A 159 -10.96 9.59 10.58
CA GLY A 159 -12.37 9.41 10.28
C GLY A 159 -12.82 7.94 10.15
N LYS A 160 -11.88 6.99 10.21
CA LYS A 160 -12.19 5.56 10.33
C LYS A 160 -12.45 5.17 11.80
N PRO A 161 -13.01 3.97 12.08
CA PRO A 161 -13.25 3.52 13.45
C PRO A 161 -11.98 3.58 14.33
N SER A 162 -12.16 3.92 15.61
CA SER A 162 -11.04 4.17 16.52
C SER A 162 -10.03 3.03 16.65
N PRO A 163 -10.42 1.73 16.66
CA PRO A 163 -9.43 0.64 16.73
C PRO A 163 -8.54 0.62 15.48
N GLU A 164 -9.10 0.88 14.30
CA GLU A 164 -8.37 0.92 13.04
C GLU A 164 -7.42 2.12 12.99
N PHE A 165 -7.90 3.31 13.39
CA PHE A 165 -7.07 4.50 13.46
C PHE A 165 -5.88 4.33 14.41
N ILE A 166 -6.11 3.85 15.64
CA ILE A 166 -5.05 3.62 16.64
C ILE A 166 -4.09 2.52 16.17
N GLY A 167 -4.61 1.45 15.59
CA GLY A 167 -3.83 0.31 15.10
C GLY A 167 -3.06 0.58 13.80
N SER A 168 -3.42 1.62 13.05
CA SER A 168 -2.88 1.88 11.71
C SER A 168 -1.36 2.11 11.68
N ALA A 169 -0.81 2.97 12.53
CA ALA A 169 0.64 3.24 12.54
C ALA A 169 1.47 2.02 13.01
N PRO A 170 1.09 1.30 14.08
CA PRO A 170 1.76 0.04 14.43
C PRO A 170 1.66 -1.02 13.33
N ALA A 171 0.49 -1.17 12.70
CA ALA A 171 0.31 -2.10 11.59
C ALA A 171 1.23 -1.74 10.41
N ASP A 172 1.36 -0.45 10.08
CA ASP A 172 2.26 0.03 9.04
C ASP A 172 3.72 -0.41 9.27
N ILE A 173 4.20 -0.30 10.51
CA ILE A 173 5.55 -0.75 10.91
C ILE A 173 5.68 -2.27 10.75
N VAL A 174 4.69 -3.04 11.19
CA VAL A 174 4.69 -4.51 11.08
C VAL A 174 4.79 -4.93 9.63
N PHE A 175 3.92 -4.42 8.75
CA PHE A 175 3.95 -4.71 7.33
C PHE A 175 5.30 -4.28 6.71
N GLY A 176 5.76 -3.07 7.01
CA GLY A 176 7.03 -2.55 6.53
C GLY A 176 8.23 -3.42 6.93
N TRP A 177 8.21 -4.04 8.11
CA TRP A 177 9.26 -4.94 8.57
C TRP A 177 9.41 -6.18 7.67
N PHE A 178 8.32 -6.86 7.34
CA PHE A 178 8.34 -8.06 6.50
C PHE A 178 8.76 -7.74 5.06
N ASP A 179 8.35 -6.60 4.54
CA ASP A 179 8.72 -6.17 3.20
C ASP A 179 10.17 -5.67 3.10
N TYR A 180 10.65 -4.95 4.13
CA TYR A 180 12.05 -4.57 4.24
C TYR A 180 12.96 -5.80 4.29
N LYS A 181 12.58 -6.83 5.07
CA LYS A 181 13.34 -8.08 5.19
C LYS A 181 13.37 -8.88 3.89
N SER A 182 12.23 -9.00 3.23
CA SER A 182 12.10 -9.78 1.99
C SER A 182 12.50 -9.02 0.73
N LYS A 183 12.71 -7.70 0.83
CA LYS A 183 12.93 -6.77 -0.30
C LYS A 183 11.80 -6.84 -1.35
N SER A 184 10.61 -7.18 -0.90
CA SER A 184 9.43 -7.42 -1.74
C SER A 184 8.20 -6.83 -1.07
N ILE A 185 7.27 -6.29 -1.86
CA ILE A 185 5.97 -5.82 -1.37
C ILE A 185 4.92 -6.94 -1.34
N ILE A 186 5.26 -8.13 -1.87
CA ILE A 186 4.35 -9.27 -1.96
C ILE A 186 3.76 -9.69 -0.60
N PRO A 187 4.54 -9.76 0.51
CA PRO A 187 3.98 -10.12 1.80
C PRO A 187 2.80 -9.23 2.18
N SER A 188 2.99 -7.92 2.13
CA SER A 188 1.95 -6.95 2.44
C SER A 188 0.77 -6.97 1.47
N VAL A 189 1.01 -7.08 0.15
CA VAL A 189 -0.06 -7.14 -0.85
C VAL A 189 -0.99 -8.31 -0.55
N VAL A 190 -0.43 -9.49 -0.29
CA VAL A 190 -1.20 -10.70 0.02
C VAL A 190 -1.92 -10.56 1.35
N ALA A 191 -1.22 -10.15 2.41
CA ALA A 191 -1.81 -10.04 3.75
C ALA A 191 -2.94 -9.01 3.81
N HIS A 192 -2.78 -7.87 3.14
CA HIS A 192 -3.81 -6.84 3.06
C HIS A 192 -5.01 -7.31 2.23
N TRP A 193 -4.76 -7.90 1.05
CA TRP A 193 -5.84 -8.39 0.20
C TRP A 193 -6.67 -9.48 0.88
N VAL A 194 -6.01 -10.48 1.47
CA VAL A 194 -6.71 -11.55 2.22
C VAL A 194 -7.39 -10.99 3.46
N GLY A 195 -6.78 -10.03 4.15
CA GLY A 195 -7.38 -9.38 5.31
C GLY A 195 -8.69 -8.66 4.99
N MET A 196 -8.81 -8.02 3.82
CA MET A 196 -10.06 -7.37 3.38
C MET A 196 -11.19 -8.33 3.03
N MET A 197 -10.92 -9.64 2.98
CA MET A 197 -11.95 -10.68 2.82
C MET A 197 -12.62 -11.08 4.14
N LEU A 198 -12.02 -10.74 5.28
CA LEU A 198 -12.45 -11.13 6.63
C LEU A 198 -13.28 -10.04 7.30
#